data_AF-Q8DLS9-F1
#
_entry.id   AF-Q8DLS9-F1
#
_cell.length_a   1.000
_cell.length_b   1.000
_cell.length_c   1.000
_cell.angle_alpha   90.00
_cell.angle_beta   90.00
_cell.angle_gamma   90.00
#
_symmetry.space_group_name_H-M   'P 1'
#
loop_
_entity.id
_entity.type
_entity.pdbx_description
1 polymer ?
#
loop_
_entity_poly.entity_id
_entity_poly.type
_entity_poly.pdbx_seq_one_letter_code
_entity_poly.pdbx_strand_id
1 'polypeptide(L)'
;MEPTPDFVLPIPAADTPLSEEEFLQQVRQAWQVCERFDLQTEIWRGQILRTVRDRYRHQGDERGIGFQQWLQEQEISKRRAYDLIQLADRADELLQERPLPPEAIARFSKRAFLETAAADPEVQALITQAAAAGDRITHREVRQLQEEWTALHSDLLPPVVRQKASDRTLAPRYVAPLVKALEKLPPQQQQELSQALARDPSVETVKEITATARQLSRYLEAAPQIQALNAHPVDLEQVLIEAQRLEQRQTVVDLLQQAAQLESTIARLYITWQRLRHLSDRLYQESGASTPQLQALLEALDVLFGDIVQIDLAGQTVKVHIFSEGEPPPEF
;
A
#
# COMPACT_ATOMS: atom_id res chain seq x y z
N MET A 1 -15.32 33.72 10.16
CA MET A 1 -16.68 33.22 9.88
C MET A 1 -16.73 31.80 10.40
N GLU A 2 -17.58 31.50 11.38
CA GLU A 2 -17.77 30.09 11.77
C GLU A 2 -18.57 29.39 10.66
N PRO A 3 -18.07 28.29 10.08
CA PRO A 3 -18.82 27.58 9.05
C PRO A 3 -20.08 26.99 9.68
N THR A 4 -21.24 27.42 9.18
CA THR A 4 -22.56 26.85 9.49
C THR A 4 -22.68 25.42 8.98
N PRO A 5 -23.60 24.60 9.50
CA PRO A 5 -23.77 23.19 9.11
C PRO A 5 -23.97 22.95 7.60
N ASP A 6 -24.45 23.95 6.84
CA ASP A 6 -24.64 23.89 5.39
C ASP A 6 -23.51 24.56 4.58
N PHE A 7 -22.37 24.87 5.20
CA PHE A 7 -21.25 25.51 4.50
C PHE A 7 -20.58 24.53 3.52
N VAL A 8 -20.81 24.76 2.23
CA VAL A 8 -20.09 24.11 1.13
C VAL A 8 -18.86 24.95 0.81
N LEU A 9 -17.67 24.34 0.84
CA LEU A 9 -16.44 25.03 0.48
C LEU A 9 -16.52 25.44 -1.01
N PRO A 10 -16.39 26.73 -1.36
CA PRO A 10 -16.46 27.18 -2.74
C PRO A 10 -15.14 26.84 -3.46
N ILE A 11 -15.01 25.59 -3.89
CA ILE A 11 -13.90 25.12 -4.72
C ILE A 11 -14.40 25.06 -6.18
N PRO A 12 -13.77 25.76 -7.14
CA PRO A 12 -14.12 25.61 -8.55
C PRO A 12 -13.86 24.17 -9.03
N ALA A 13 -14.66 23.65 -9.95
CA ALA A 13 -14.35 22.39 -10.60
C ALA A 13 -13.07 22.52 -11.46
N ALA A 14 -12.34 21.42 -11.63
CA ALA A 14 -11.06 21.43 -12.35
C ALA A 14 -11.20 21.87 -13.84
N ASP A 15 -12.35 21.62 -14.45
CA ASP A 15 -12.69 21.92 -15.83
C ASP A 15 -13.35 23.30 -16.01
N THR A 16 -13.56 24.07 -14.93
CA THR A 16 -14.18 25.40 -15.01
C THR A 16 -13.39 26.31 -15.95
N PRO A 17 -14.03 27.05 -16.88
CA PRO A 17 -13.35 27.91 -17.85
C PRO A 17 -12.88 29.24 -17.22
N LEU A 18 -12.09 29.14 -16.17
CA LEU A 18 -11.41 30.26 -15.51
C LEU A 18 -10.00 30.41 -16.08
N SER A 19 -9.47 31.65 -16.04
CA SER A 19 -8.04 31.85 -16.17
C SER A 19 -7.27 31.20 -15.00
N GLU A 20 -5.98 30.95 -15.19
CA GLU A 20 -5.13 30.37 -14.12
C GLU A 20 -5.09 31.27 -12.88
N GLU A 21 -5.02 32.59 -13.07
CA GLU A 21 -5.00 33.57 -11.98
C GLU A 21 -6.30 33.57 -11.16
N GLU A 22 -7.46 33.55 -11.82
CA GLU A 22 -8.77 33.49 -11.17
C GLU A 22 -8.96 32.16 -10.43
N PHE A 23 -8.55 31.04 -11.03
CA PHE A 23 -8.59 29.74 -10.39
C PHE A 23 -7.74 29.70 -9.12
N LEU A 24 -6.49 30.17 -9.20
CA LEU A 24 -5.58 30.21 -8.05
C LEU A 24 -6.07 31.19 -6.96
N GLN A 25 -6.74 32.28 -7.33
CA GLN A 25 -7.37 33.18 -6.37
C GLN A 25 -8.49 32.49 -5.59
N GLN A 26 -9.36 31.73 -6.26
CA GLN A 26 -10.42 30.97 -5.59
C GLN A 26 -9.85 29.85 -4.71
N VAL A 27 -8.82 29.14 -5.18
CA VAL A 27 -8.08 28.15 -4.38
C VAL A 27 -7.52 28.77 -3.11
N ARG A 28 -6.88 29.95 -3.20
CA ARG A 28 -6.36 30.67 -2.03
C ARG A 28 -7.46 31.07 -1.05
N GLN A 29 -8.61 31.54 -1.54
CA GLN A 29 -9.76 31.88 -0.70
C GLN A 29 -10.32 30.65 0.03
N ALA A 30 -10.50 29.53 -0.68
CA ALA A 30 -10.93 28.27 -0.08
C ALA A 30 -9.92 27.76 0.96
N TRP A 31 -8.62 27.92 0.70
CA TRP A 31 -7.56 27.51 1.62
C TRP A 31 -7.58 28.29 2.94
N GLN A 32 -7.88 29.60 2.91
CA GLN A 32 -8.01 30.44 4.12
C GLN A 32 -9.11 29.96 5.06
N VAL A 33 -10.20 29.42 4.54
CA VAL A 33 -11.27 28.83 5.36
C VAL A 33 -10.78 27.61 6.13
N CYS A 34 -9.75 26.93 5.61
CA CYS A 34 -9.20 25.72 6.18
C CYS A 34 -8.07 25.99 7.20
N GLU A 35 -7.91 27.19 7.75
CA GLU A 35 -6.83 27.51 8.69
C GLU A 35 -6.91 26.75 10.03
N ARG A 36 -8.08 26.24 10.40
CA ARG A 36 -8.24 25.41 11.61
C ARG A 36 -7.55 24.06 11.45
N PHE A 37 -7.12 23.45 12.55
CA PHE A 37 -6.51 22.12 12.58
C PHE A 37 -7.52 21.07 13.10
N ASP A 38 -8.62 20.88 12.37
CA ASP A 38 -9.63 19.87 12.66
C ASP A 38 -9.82 18.92 11.46
N LEU A 39 -10.57 17.84 11.66
CA LEU A 39 -10.75 16.83 10.63
C LEU A 39 -11.49 17.37 9.39
N GLN A 40 -12.47 18.25 9.59
CA GLN A 40 -13.25 18.83 8.50
C GLN A 40 -12.36 19.67 7.61
N THR A 41 -11.50 20.52 8.19
CA THR A 41 -10.57 21.33 7.40
C THR A 41 -9.48 20.49 6.73
N GLU A 42 -9.07 19.36 7.30
CA GLU A 42 -8.17 18.42 6.61
C GLU A 42 -8.83 17.76 5.40
N ILE A 43 -10.11 17.36 5.50
CA ILE A 43 -10.88 16.83 4.37
C ILE A 43 -10.97 17.89 3.26
N TRP A 44 -11.32 19.13 3.61
CA TRP A 44 -11.39 20.24 2.66
C TRP A 44 -10.04 20.57 2.01
N ARG A 45 -8.94 20.57 2.76
CA ARG A 45 -7.59 20.73 2.18
C ARG A 45 -7.30 19.63 1.17
N GLY A 46 -7.70 18.39 1.45
CA GLY A 46 -7.60 17.28 0.52
C GLY A 46 -8.38 17.51 -0.77
N GLN A 47 -9.62 18.00 -0.67
CA GLN A 47 -10.46 18.33 -1.84
C GLN A 47 -9.82 19.46 -2.67
N ILE A 48 -9.31 20.52 -2.05
CA ILE A 48 -8.59 21.60 -2.75
C ILE A 48 -7.38 21.06 -3.51
N LEU A 49 -6.54 20.26 -2.83
CA LEU A 49 -5.34 19.66 -3.43
C LEU A 49 -5.69 18.75 -4.63
N ARG A 50 -6.77 17.98 -4.51
CA ARG A 50 -7.29 17.13 -5.59
C ARG A 50 -7.71 17.98 -6.79
N THR A 51 -8.49 19.05 -6.57
CA THR A 51 -8.90 19.97 -7.63
C THR A 51 -7.71 20.61 -8.34
N VAL A 52 -6.71 21.09 -7.60
CA VAL A 52 -5.50 21.69 -8.19
C VAL A 52 -4.74 20.66 -9.03
N ARG A 53 -4.53 19.45 -8.50
CA ARG A 53 -3.89 18.35 -9.25
C ARG A 53 -4.65 18.04 -10.54
N ASP A 54 -5.97 17.91 -10.44
CA ASP A 54 -6.80 17.55 -11.57
C ASP A 54 -6.85 18.68 -12.61
N ARG A 55 -6.80 19.96 -12.20
CA ARG A 55 -6.66 21.11 -13.10
C ARG A 55 -5.39 21.02 -13.96
N TYR A 56 -4.24 20.76 -13.33
CA TYR A 56 -2.97 20.59 -14.06
C TYR A 56 -3.03 19.41 -15.05
N ARG A 57 -3.65 18.30 -14.65
CA ARG A 57 -3.87 17.16 -15.57
C ARG A 57 -4.71 17.54 -16.79
N HIS A 58 -5.78 18.30 -16.61
CA HIS A 58 -6.61 18.79 -17.72
C HIS A 58 -5.85 19.73 -18.66
N GLN A 59 -4.83 20.44 -18.17
CA GLN A 59 -3.97 21.32 -18.95
C GLN A 59 -2.79 20.59 -19.64
N GLY A 60 -2.74 19.26 -19.58
CA GLY A 60 -1.71 18.44 -20.23
C GLY A 60 -0.50 18.11 -19.35
N ASP A 61 -0.55 18.34 -18.04
CA ASP A 61 0.49 17.94 -17.09
C ASP A 61 0.40 16.44 -16.73
N GLU A 62 0.57 15.57 -17.72
CA GLU A 62 0.51 14.10 -17.52
C GLU A 62 1.62 13.60 -16.59
N ARG A 63 2.75 14.30 -16.56
CA ARG A 63 3.93 13.96 -15.72
C ARG A 63 3.84 14.52 -14.31
N GLY A 64 2.86 15.40 -14.03
CA GLY A 64 2.63 16.01 -12.71
C GLY A 64 3.68 17.03 -12.28
N ILE A 65 4.40 17.63 -13.23
CA ILE A 65 5.49 18.59 -12.99
C ILE A 65 4.92 19.91 -12.45
N GLY A 66 3.83 20.41 -13.04
CA GLY A 66 3.15 21.64 -12.62
C GLY A 66 2.56 21.52 -11.23
N PHE A 67 1.87 20.41 -10.94
CA PHE A 67 1.37 20.15 -9.58
C PHE A 67 2.51 20.04 -8.55
N GLN A 68 3.64 19.42 -8.92
CA GLN A 68 4.81 19.34 -8.04
C GLN A 68 5.45 20.70 -7.76
N GLN A 69 5.55 21.58 -8.75
CA GLN A 69 6.05 22.95 -8.58
C GLN A 69 5.12 23.75 -7.67
N TRP A 70 3.81 23.69 -7.93
CA TRP A 70 2.82 24.36 -7.09
C TRP A 70 2.91 23.90 -5.62
N LEU A 71 3.07 22.59 -5.38
CA LEU A 71 3.27 22.08 -4.01
C LEU A 71 4.53 22.64 -3.33
N GLN A 72 5.62 22.83 -4.08
CA GLN A 72 6.85 23.43 -3.55
C GLN A 72 6.64 24.90 -3.17
N GLU A 73 5.93 25.67 -4.01
CA GLU A 73 5.59 27.07 -3.73
C GLU A 73 4.70 27.24 -2.49
N GLN A 74 3.82 26.27 -2.23
CA GLN A 74 2.95 26.25 -1.05
C GLN A 74 3.61 25.61 0.18
N GLU A 75 4.88 25.21 0.10
CA GLU A 75 5.62 24.51 1.17
C GLU A 75 4.96 23.19 1.63
N ILE A 76 4.25 22.50 0.73
CA ILE A 76 3.55 21.24 1.02
C ILE A 76 4.38 20.06 0.47
N SER A 77 4.78 19.13 1.35
CA SER A 77 5.45 17.92 0.89
C SER A 77 4.53 17.04 0.03
N LYS A 78 5.10 16.38 -0.99
CA LYS A 78 4.37 15.44 -1.87
C LYS A 78 3.59 14.41 -1.06
N ARG A 79 4.23 13.76 -0.08
CA ARG A 79 3.59 12.77 0.80
C ARG A 79 2.36 13.34 1.50
N ARG A 80 2.50 14.52 2.13
CA ARG A 80 1.38 15.16 2.84
C ARG A 80 0.22 15.50 1.91
N ALA A 81 0.52 15.95 0.68
CA ALA A 81 -0.51 16.26 -0.30
C ALA A 81 -1.34 15.01 -0.67
N TYR A 82 -0.67 13.90 -0.98
CA TYR A 82 -1.36 12.65 -1.32
C TYR A 82 -2.09 12.03 -0.13
N ASP A 83 -1.56 12.14 1.10
CA ASP A 83 -2.27 11.69 2.31
C ASP A 83 -3.58 12.49 2.55
N LEU A 84 -3.60 13.79 2.22
CA LEU A 84 -4.80 14.62 2.33
C LEU A 84 -5.79 14.34 1.21
N ILE A 85 -5.31 14.17 -0.03
CA ILE A 85 -6.18 13.78 -1.15
C ILE A 85 -6.86 12.44 -0.86
N GLN A 86 -6.11 11.44 -0.39
CA GLN A 86 -6.68 10.15 -0.01
C GLN A 86 -7.74 10.28 1.10
N LEU A 87 -7.51 11.14 2.09
CA LEU A 87 -8.50 11.43 3.13
C LEU A 87 -9.78 12.02 2.53
N ALA A 88 -9.67 12.96 1.59
CA ALA A 88 -10.82 13.53 0.91
C ALA A 88 -11.57 12.50 0.08
N ASP A 89 -10.87 11.67 -0.70
CA ASP A 89 -11.48 10.61 -1.51
C ASP A 89 -12.31 9.65 -0.62
N ARG A 90 -11.74 9.21 0.51
CA ARG A 90 -12.45 8.35 1.48
C ARG A 90 -13.61 9.04 2.19
N ALA A 91 -13.47 10.34 2.46
CA ALA A 91 -14.54 11.13 3.06
C ALA A 91 -15.72 11.27 2.10
N ASP A 92 -15.45 11.54 0.82
CA ASP A 92 -16.50 11.65 -0.19
C ASP A 92 -17.25 10.32 -0.35
N GLU A 93 -16.53 9.18 -0.44
CA GLU A 93 -17.12 7.84 -0.47
C GLU A 93 -18.08 7.61 0.72
N LEU A 94 -17.61 7.86 1.95
CA LEU A 94 -18.38 7.61 3.16
C LEU A 94 -19.57 8.58 3.29
N LEU A 95 -19.35 9.88 3.04
CA LEU A 95 -20.35 10.92 3.26
C LEU A 95 -21.41 10.98 2.17
N GLN A 96 -21.10 10.50 0.95
CA GLN A 96 -22.07 10.35 -0.12
C GLN A 96 -23.15 9.31 0.25
N GLU A 97 -22.74 8.18 0.81
CA GLU A 97 -23.68 7.16 1.27
C GLU A 97 -24.30 7.53 2.62
N ARG A 98 -23.53 8.21 3.49
CA ARG A 98 -23.91 8.48 4.88
C ARG A 98 -23.57 9.90 5.29
N PRO A 99 -24.45 10.86 4.97
CA PRO A 99 -24.25 12.25 5.35
C PRO A 99 -24.10 12.39 6.86
N LEU A 100 -22.99 12.99 7.29
CA LEU A 100 -22.73 13.33 8.67
C LEU A 100 -22.68 14.86 8.82
N PRO A 101 -23.33 15.43 9.85
CA PRO A 101 -23.17 16.84 10.14
C PRO A 101 -21.73 17.13 10.60
N PRO A 102 -21.21 18.37 10.42
CA PRO A 102 -19.84 18.73 10.82
C PRO A 102 -19.53 18.44 12.30
N GLU A 103 -20.52 18.56 13.19
CA GLU A 103 -20.37 18.23 14.61
C GLU A 103 -20.08 16.75 14.85
N ALA A 104 -20.66 15.86 14.04
CA ALA A 104 -20.39 14.43 14.11
C ALA A 104 -19.01 14.10 13.55
N ILE A 105 -18.59 14.78 12.47
CA ILE A 105 -17.23 14.63 11.90
C ILE A 105 -16.18 15.05 12.93
N ALA A 106 -16.43 16.13 13.69
CA ALA A 106 -15.53 16.60 14.75
C ALA A 106 -15.35 15.60 15.92
N ARG A 107 -16.17 14.56 16.01
CA ARG A 107 -16.06 13.49 17.03
C ARG A 107 -15.09 12.38 16.64
N PHE A 108 -14.62 12.35 15.38
CA PHE A 108 -13.63 11.39 14.93
C PHE A 108 -12.21 11.94 15.08
N SER A 109 -11.29 11.06 15.49
CA SER A 109 -9.89 11.25 15.11
C SER A 109 -9.70 10.94 13.62
N LYS A 110 -8.74 11.57 12.95
CA LYS A 110 -8.40 11.27 11.54
C LYS A 110 -8.27 9.78 11.26
N ARG A 111 -7.57 9.07 12.15
CA ARG A 111 -7.34 7.63 12.04
C ARG A 111 -8.63 6.83 12.18
N ALA A 112 -9.49 7.19 13.14
CA ALA A 112 -10.79 6.54 13.31
C ALA A 112 -11.68 6.75 12.09
N PHE A 113 -11.68 7.95 11.51
CA PHE A 113 -12.46 8.26 10.31
C PHE A 113 -12.03 7.43 9.11
N LEU A 114 -10.71 7.37 8.83
CA LEU A 114 -10.16 6.55 7.74
C LEU A 114 -10.45 5.06 7.94
N GLU A 115 -10.35 4.56 9.17
CA GLU A 115 -10.68 3.17 9.47
C GLU A 115 -12.18 2.89 9.33
N THR A 116 -13.03 3.85 9.70
CA THR A 116 -14.48 3.77 9.50
C THR A 116 -14.83 3.72 8.02
N ALA A 117 -14.25 4.60 7.21
CA ALA A 117 -14.46 4.61 5.76
C ALA A 117 -14.03 3.28 5.08
N ALA A 118 -13.10 2.54 5.69
CA ALA A 118 -12.65 1.24 5.20
C ALA A 118 -13.36 0.04 5.87
N ALA A 119 -14.29 0.26 6.79
CA ALA A 119 -15.02 -0.78 7.51
C ALA A 119 -16.21 -1.29 6.70
N ASP A 120 -16.79 -2.43 7.12
CA ASP A 120 -17.99 -2.99 6.51
C ASP A 120 -19.20 -2.04 6.63
N PRO A 121 -20.16 -2.07 5.69
CA PRO A 121 -21.30 -1.15 5.70
C PRO A 121 -22.09 -1.17 7.01
N GLU A 122 -22.33 -2.32 7.65
CA GLU A 122 -23.04 -2.31 8.94
C GLU A 122 -22.20 -1.70 10.06
N VAL A 123 -20.89 -1.95 10.09
CA VAL A 123 -19.96 -1.36 11.07
C VAL A 123 -19.89 0.15 10.90
N GLN A 124 -19.80 0.63 9.66
CA GLN A 124 -19.95 2.04 9.35
C GLN A 124 -21.24 2.62 9.95
N ALA A 125 -22.34 1.86 9.99
CA ALA A 125 -23.66 2.40 10.36
C ALA A 125 -23.72 2.65 11.84
N LEU A 126 -23.25 1.67 12.60
CA LEU A 126 -23.14 1.74 14.04
C LEU A 126 -22.21 2.89 14.45
N ILE A 127 -21.07 3.05 13.77
CA ILE A 127 -20.12 4.11 14.08
C ILE A 127 -20.66 5.49 13.72
N THR A 128 -21.25 5.67 12.53
CA THR A 128 -21.82 6.97 12.14
C THR A 128 -23.01 7.35 13.02
N GLN A 129 -23.83 6.39 13.44
CA GLN A 129 -24.91 6.62 14.40
C GLN A 129 -24.38 7.02 15.77
N ALA A 130 -23.35 6.33 16.30
CA ALA A 130 -22.72 6.70 17.57
C ALA A 130 -22.12 8.11 17.50
N ALA A 131 -21.43 8.43 16.41
CA ALA A 131 -20.90 9.77 16.18
C ALA A 131 -22.03 10.81 16.12
N ALA A 132 -23.14 10.53 15.43
CA ALA A 132 -24.28 11.45 15.37
C ALA A 132 -24.94 11.64 16.75
N ALA A 133 -25.00 10.59 17.57
CA ALA A 133 -25.57 10.61 18.91
C ALA A 133 -24.77 11.41 19.94
N GLY A 134 -23.50 11.73 19.65
CA GLY A 134 -22.66 12.53 20.54
C GLY A 134 -21.34 11.88 20.94
N ASP A 135 -21.16 10.59 20.63
CA ASP A 135 -20.02 9.82 21.12
C ASP A 135 -18.73 10.19 20.38
N ARG A 136 -17.63 10.24 21.15
CA ARG A 136 -16.29 10.39 20.55
C ARG A 136 -15.86 9.06 19.98
N ILE A 137 -15.46 9.06 18.71
CA ILE A 137 -15.06 7.85 18.01
C ILE A 137 -13.54 7.74 17.97
N THR A 138 -13.04 6.69 18.61
CA THR A 138 -11.63 6.33 18.61
C THR A 138 -11.35 5.19 17.63
N HIS A 139 -10.13 5.15 17.09
CA HIS A 139 -9.68 4.04 16.22
C HIS A 139 -9.81 2.69 16.94
N ARG A 140 -9.67 2.63 18.26
CA ARG A 140 -9.79 1.36 18.99
C ARG A 140 -11.23 0.82 18.95
N GLU A 141 -12.22 1.69 19.09
CA GLU A 141 -13.64 1.31 19.03
C GLU A 141 -14.04 0.84 17.64
N VAL A 142 -13.65 1.60 16.60
CA VAL A 142 -13.87 1.24 15.19
C VAL A 142 -13.29 -0.15 14.91
N ARG A 143 -12.03 -0.36 15.28
CA ARG A 143 -11.36 -1.64 15.11
C ARG A 143 -12.04 -2.78 15.85
N GLN A 144 -12.44 -2.55 17.10
CA GLN A 144 -13.10 -3.57 17.90
C GLN A 144 -14.45 -3.98 17.29
N LEU A 145 -15.27 -3.00 16.88
CA LEU A 145 -16.55 -3.27 16.22
C LEU A 145 -16.36 -4.02 14.90
N GLN A 146 -15.36 -3.65 14.11
CA GLN A 146 -15.00 -4.36 12.89
C GLN A 146 -14.57 -5.81 13.17
N GLU A 147 -13.71 -6.03 14.18
CA GLU A 147 -13.26 -7.37 14.56
C GLU A 147 -14.43 -8.25 15.05
N GLU A 148 -15.33 -7.68 15.86
CA GLU A 148 -16.56 -8.33 16.33
C GLU A 148 -17.49 -8.69 15.18
N TRP A 149 -17.74 -7.74 14.27
CA TRP A 149 -18.59 -7.95 13.11
C TRP A 149 -18.07 -9.08 12.23
N THR A 150 -16.78 -9.04 11.86
CA THR A 150 -16.14 -10.07 11.06
C THR A 150 -16.19 -11.44 11.73
N ALA A 151 -15.98 -11.53 13.04
CA ALA A 151 -15.99 -12.80 13.76
C ALA A 151 -17.39 -13.45 13.84
N LEU A 152 -18.46 -12.65 13.81
CA LEU A 152 -19.84 -13.13 13.93
C LEU A 152 -20.46 -13.45 12.57
N HIS A 153 -20.12 -12.70 11.52
CA HIS A 153 -20.84 -12.75 10.24
C HIS A 153 -20.04 -13.39 9.10
N SER A 154 -18.77 -13.74 9.30
CA SER A 154 -17.97 -14.39 8.24
C SER A 154 -18.45 -15.81 7.94
N ASP A 155 -18.71 -16.08 6.67
CA ASP A 155 -19.08 -17.42 6.16
C ASP A 155 -17.89 -18.37 6.03
N LEU A 156 -16.66 -17.85 6.09
CA LEU A 156 -15.43 -18.66 6.05
C LEU A 156 -15.18 -19.43 7.36
N LEU A 157 -15.89 -19.05 8.44
CA LEU A 157 -15.73 -19.63 9.76
C LEU A 157 -16.70 -20.80 9.99
N PRO A 158 -16.21 -21.92 10.54
CA PRO A 158 -17.09 -22.98 11.04
C PRO A 158 -18.11 -22.45 12.05
N PRO A 159 -19.33 -23.03 12.10
CA PRO A 159 -20.37 -22.59 13.03
C PRO A 159 -19.92 -22.65 14.50
N VAL A 160 -19.10 -23.63 14.86
CA VAL A 160 -18.55 -23.79 16.23
C VAL A 160 -17.67 -22.61 16.63
N VAL A 161 -16.90 -22.04 15.70
CA VAL A 161 -16.02 -20.90 15.96
C VAL A 161 -16.82 -19.62 16.10
N ARG A 162 -17.85 -19.43 15.27
CA ARG A 162 -18.79 -18.31 15.38
C ARG A 162 -19.55 -18.34 16.71
N GLN A 163 -20.01 -19.52 17.13
CA GLN A 163 -20.66 -19.69 18.43
C GLN A 163 -19.70 -19.33 19.58
N LYS A 164 -18.46 -19.83 19.55
CA LYS A 164 -17.45 -19.48 20.56
C LYS A 164 -17.07 -17.99 20.58
N ALA A 165 -17.11 -17.32 19.43
CA ALA A 165 -16.93 -15.88 19.34
C ALA A 165 -18.12 -15.12 19.96
N SER A 166 -19.35 -15.59 19.72
CA SER A 166 -20.58 -15.06 20.33
C SER A 166 -20.58 -15.22 21.85
N ASP A 167 -20.19 -16.40 22.35
CA ASP A 167 -20.06 -16.71 23.78
C ASP A 167 -18.84 -16.04 24.44
N ARG A 168 -18.05 -15.26 23.68
CA ARG A 168 -16.81 -14.57 24.11
C ARG A 168 -15.72 -15.49 24.68
N THR A 169 -15.82 -16.80 24.43
CA THR A 169 -14.77 -17.77 24.77
C THR A 169 -13.57 -17.67 23.83
N LEU A 170 -13.81 -17.26 22.57
CA LEU A 170 -12.78 -16.85 21.62
C LEU A 170 -12.88 -15.34 21.36
N ALA A 171 -11.82 -14.62 21.68
CA ALA A 171 -11.81 -13.17 21.48
C ALA A 171 -11.78 -12.81 19.97
N PRO A 172 -12.64 -11.88 19.49
CA PRO A 172 -12.70 -11.46 18.09
C PRO A 172 -11.34 -11.02 17.50
N ARG A 173 -10.47 -10.43 18.33
CA ARG A 173 -9.11 -10.03 17.96
C ARG A 173 -8.22 -11.17 17.41
N TYR A 174 -8.53 -12.43 17.73
CA TYR A 174 -7.83 -13.60 17.20
C TYR A 174 -8.51 -14.17 15.95
N VAL A 175 -9.83 -14.00 15.85
CA VAL A 175 -10.66 -14.55 14.77
C VAL A 175 -10.65 -13.65 13.53
N ALA A 176 -10.76 -12.33 13.69
CA ALA A 176 -10.77 -11.41 12.56
C ALA A 176 -9.49 -11.47 11.71
N PRO A 177 -8.27 -11.59 12.29
CA PRO A 177 -7.06 -11.80 11.50
C PRO A 177 -7.02 -13.13 10.74
N LEU A 178 -7.70 -14.17 11.25
CA LEU A 178 -7.85 -15.45 10.56
C LEU A 178 -8.72 -15.28 9.32
N VAL A 179 -9.89 -14.67 9.47
CA VAL A 179 -10.83 -14.43 8.35
C VAL A 179 -10.13 -13.69 7.20
N LYS A 180 -9.46 -12.57 7.52
CA LYS A 180 -8.68 -11.80 6.54
C LYS A 180 -7.58 -12.60 5.85
N ALA A 181 -7.02 -13.61 6.51
CA ALA A 181 -6.01 -14.48 5.91
C ALA A 181 -6.66 -15.54 5.02
N LEU A 182 -7.81 -16.09 5.42
CA LEU A 182 -8.57 -17.08 4.65
C LEU A 182 -9.16 -16.49 3.36
N GLU A 183 -9.66 -15.25 3.39
CA GLU A 183 -10.20 -14.54 2.21
C GLU A 183 -9.23 -14.49 1.02
N LYS A 184 -7.92 -14.52 1.31
CA LYS A 184 -6.85 -14.46 0.31
C LYS A 184 -6.47 -15.82 -0.27
N LEU A 185 -7.02 -16.92 0.24
CA LEU A 185 -6.67 -18.27 -0.17
C LEU A 185 -7.68 -18.84 -1.17
N PRO A 186 -7.27 -19.81 -2.02
CA PRO A 186 -8.18 -20.56 -2.87
C PRO A 186 -9.21 -21.36 -2.06
N PRO A 187 -10.42 -21.63 -2.62
CA PRO A 187 -11.52 -22.29 -1.90
C PRO A 187 -11.15 -23.64 -1.28
N GLN A 188 -10.31 -24.43 -1.96
CA GLN A 188 -9.86 -25.73 -1.46
C GLN A 188 -9.05 -25.60 -0.16
N GLN A 189 -8.10 -24.66 -0.11
CA GLN A 189 -7.29 -24.41 1.09
C GLN A 189 -8.13 -23.78 2.21
N GLN A 190 -9.10 -22.93 1.87
CA GLN A 190 -10.07 -22.42 2.85
C GLN A 190 -10.84 -23.56 3.53
N GLN A 191 -11.34 -24.53 2.76
CA GLN A 191 -12.07 -25.68 3.29
C GLN A 191 -11.21 -26.56 4.19
N GLU A 192 -9.97 -26.85 3.80
CA GLU A 192 -9.05 -27.66 4.61
C GLU A 192 -8.77 -27.03 5.97
N LEU A 193 -8.43 -25.73 5.98
CA LEU A 193 -8.16 -25.00 7.22
C LEU A 193 -9.42 -24.84 8.08
N SER A 194 -10.59 -24.63 7.45
CA SER A 194 -11.89 -24.56 8.14
C SER A 194 -12.25 -25.90 8.80
N GLN A 195 -12.00 -27.03 8.13
CA GLN A 195 -12.21 -28.36 8.72
C GLN A 195 -11.27 -28.63 9.91
N ALA A 196 -9.99 -28.25 9.80
CA ALA A 196 -9.04 -28.37 10.90
C ALA A 196 -9.51 -27.57 12.13
N LEU A 197 -10.00 -26.36 11.90
CA LEU A 197 -10.53 -25.49 12.95
C LEU A 197 -11.83 -26.01 13.58
N ALA A 198 -12.68 -26.69 12.79
CA ALA A 198 -13.89 -27.33 13.31
C ALA A 198 -13.58 -28.50 14.25
N ARG A 199 -12.46 -29.21 14.04
CA ARG A 199 -12.03 -30.34 14.88
C ARG A 199 -11.50 -29.86 16.23
N ASP A 200 -10.72 -28.78 16.25
CA ASP A 200 -10.20 -28.19 17.48
C ASP A 200 -10.30 -26.66 17.46
N PRO A 201 -11.41 -26.09 17.96
CA PRO A 201 -11.62 -24.65 17.99
C PRO A 201 -11.01 -24.04 19.26
N SER A 202 -9.69 -24.13 19.42
CA SER A 202 -8.93 -23.53 20.54
C SER A 202 -8.26 -22.21 20.12
N VAL A 203 -7.84 -21.39 21.10
CA VAL A 203 -7.11 -20.14 20.82
C VAL A 203 -5.76 -20.41 20.15
N GLU A 204 -5.08 -21.50 20.53
CA GLU A 204 -3.78 -21.88 19.97
C GLU A 204 -3.94 -22.30 18.51
N THR A 205 -4.91 -23.18 18.25
CA THR A 205 -5.23 -23.64 16.89
C THR A 205 -5.64 -22.48 15.98
N VAL A 206 -6.43 -21.53 16.47
CA VAL A 206 -6.76 -20.31 15.69
C VAL A 206 -5.49 -19.53 15.32
N LYS A 207 -4.54 -19.36 16.24
CA LYS A 207 -3.29 -18.64 15.96
C LYS A 207 -2.40 -19.39 14.98
N GLU A 208 -2.28 -20.70 15.13
CA GLU A 208 -1.50 -21.55 14.24
C GLU A 208 -2.07 -21.53 12.82
N ILE A 209 -3.37 -21.77 12.68
CA ILE A 209 -4.06 -21.72 11.38
C ILE A 209 -3.95 -20.31 10.77
N THR A 210 -4.06 -19.25 11.57
CA THR A 210 -3.84 -17.88 11.09
C THR A 210 -2.43 -17.69 10.54
N ALA A 211 -1.40 -18.23 11.22
CA ALA A 211 -0.02 -18.16 10.76
C ALA A 211 0.16 -18.91 9.44
N THR A 212 -0.36 -20.14 9.35
CA THR A 212 -0.33 -20.95 8.13
C THR A 212 -1.05 -20.24 6.97
N ALA A 213 -2.25 -19.70 7.20
CA ALA A 213 -3.01 -18.98 6.18
C ALA A 213 -2.26 -17.75 5.66
N ARG A 214 -1.61 -16.99 6.56
CA ARG A 214 -0.78 -15.84 6.17
C ARG A 214 0.44 -16.25 5.36
N GLN A 215 1.08 -17.36 5.71
CA GLN A 215 2.23 -17.88 4.96
C GLN A 215 1.81 -18.31 3.55
N LEU A 216 0.69 -19.02 3.42
CA LEU A 216 0.11 -19.41 2.13
C LEU A 216 -0.29 -18.19 1.28
N SER A 217 -0.93 -17.19 1.89
CA SER A 217 -1.29 -15.95 1.19
C SER A 217 -0.05 -15.22 0.68
N ARG A 218 1.03 -15.13 1.48
CA ARG A 218 2.30 -14.53 1.03
C ARG A 218 2.92 -15.27 -0.13
N TYR A 219 2.86 -16.61 -0.10
CA TYR A 219 3.30 -17.44 -1.22
C TYR A 219 2.55 -17.11 -2.51
N LEU A 220 1.22 -17.03 -2.45
CA LEU A 220 0.39 -16.72 -3.62
C LEU A 220 0.60 -15.30 -4.14
N GLU A 221 0.84 -14.34 -3.23
CA GLU A 221 1.16 -12.95 -3.58
C GLU A 221 2.57 -12.82 -4.22
N ALA A 222 3.53 -13.66 -3.82
CA ALA A 222 4.90 -13.61 -4.33
C ALA A 222 5.06 -14.30 -5.69
N ALA A 223 4.34 -15.40 -5.92
CA ALA A 223 4.49 -16.20 -7.14
C ALA A 223 4.36 -15.45 -8.48
N PRO A 224 3.36 -14.56 -8.71
CA PRO A 224 3.25 -13.84 -9.97
C PRO A 224 4.40 -12.83 -10.21
N GLN A 225 5.14 -12.46 -9.17
CA GLN A 225 6.28 -11.56 -9.26
C GLN A 225 7.54 -12.27 -9.79
N ILE A 226 7.55 -13.60 -9.78
CA ILE A 226 8.69 -14.42 -10.16
C ILE A 226 8.65 -14.64 -11.68
N GLN A 227 9.52 -13.97 -12.41
CA GLN A 227 9.69 -14.07 -13.85
C GLN A 227 10.01 -15.50 -14.28
N ALA A 228 10.80 -16.25 -13.49
CA ALA A 228 11.09 -17.65 -13.79
C ALA A 228 9.82 -18.53 -13.84
N LEU A 229 8.84 -18.27 -12.96
CA LEU A 229 7.54 -18.96 -12.98
C LEU A 229 6.62 -18.45 -14.09
N ASN A 230 6.75 -17.18 -14.50
CA ASN A 230 6.02 -16.67 -15.65
C ASN A 230 6.52 -17.27 -16.97
N ALA A 231 7.83 -17.55 -17.08
CA ALA A 231 8.42 -18.22 -18.24
C ALA A 231 8.04 -19.71 -18.31
N HIS A 232 7.89 -20.36 -17.15
CA HIS A 232 7.50 -21.76 -17.03
C HIS A 232 6.34 -21.86 -16.04
N PRO A 233 5.08 -21.67 -16.50
CA PRO A 233 3.93 -21.68 -15.61
C PRO A 233 3.77 -23.05 -14.97
N VAL A 234 3.74 -23.05 -13.64
CA VAL A 234 3.54 -24.23 -12.80
C VAL A 234 2.20 -24.09 -12.10
N ASP A 235 1.45 -25.18 -11.98
CA ASP A 235 0.23 -25.21 -11.18
C ASP A 235 0.60 -25.17 -9.68
N LEU A 236 0.56 -23.97 -9.11
CA LEU A 236 0.92 -23.71 -7.73
C LEU A 236 -0.01 -24.41 -6.72
N GLU A 237 -1.27 -24.65 -7.09
CA GLU A 237 -2.20 -25.37 -6.22
C GLU A 237 -1.77 -26.84 -6.09
N GLN A 238 -1.40 -27.47 -7.21
CA GLN A 238 -0.86 -28.83 -7.19
C GLN A 238 0.48 -28.90 -6.44
N VAL A 239 1.37 -27.92 -6.61
CA VAL A 239 2.62 -27.85 -5.86
C VAL A 239 2.36 -27.80 -4.34
N LEU A 240 1.36 -27.04 -3.90
CA LEU A 240 1.00 -26.97 -2.48
C LEU A 240 0.42 -28.29 -1.96
N ILE A 241 -0.39 -28.99 -2.75
CA ILE A 241 -0.94 -30.29 -2.42
C ILE A 241 0.20 -31.32 -2.29
N GLU A 242 1.13 -31.34 -3.26
CA GLU A 242 2.28 -32.23 -3.24
C GLU A 242 3.21 -31.93 -2.05
N ALA A 243 3.47 -30.64 -1.79
CA ALA A 243 4.29 -30.20 -0.67
C ALA A 243 3.66 -30.55 0.68
N GLN A 244 2.34 -30.48 0.79
CA GLN A 244 1.60 -30.92 1.98
C GLN A 244 1.69 -32.42 2.18
N ARG A 245 1.52 -33.23 1.11
CA ARG A 245 1.68 -34.68 1.16
C ARG A 245 3.08 -35.09 1.64
N LEU A 246 4.10 -34.31 1.30
CA LEU A 246 5.50 -34.55 1.68
C LEU A 246 5.90 -33.86 3.00
N GLU A 247 4.99 -33.15 3.67
CA GLU A 247 5.27 -32.33 4.86
C GLU A 247 6.38 -31.26 4.63
N GLN A 248 6.60 -30.84 3.38
CA GLN A 248 7.63 -29.85 2.97
C GLN A 248 7.05 -28.49 2.61
N ARG A 249 5.82 -28.18 3.05
CA ARG A 249 5.12 -26.92 2.74
C ARG A 249 5.95 -25.69 3.09
N GLN A 250 6.57 -25.66 4.28
CA GLN A 250 7.38 -24.52 4.72
C GLN A 250 8.59 -24.30 3.80
N THR A 251 9.29 -25.37 3.42
CA THR A 251 10.44 -25.34 2.50
C THR A 251 10.07 -24.74 1.15
N VAL A 252 8.93 -25.13 0.59
CA VAL A 252 8.44 -24.60 -0.70
C VAL A 252 8.10 -23.11 -0.60
N VAL A 253 7.44 -22.70 0.49
CA VAL A 253 7.15 -21.28 0.74
C VAL A 253 8.43 -20.46 0.84
N ASP A 254 9.43 -20.95 1.60
CA ASP A 254 10.70 -20.25 1.78
C ASP A 254 11.49 -20.18 0.46
N LEU A 255 11.53 -21.26 -0.32
CA LEU A 255 12.20 -21.30 -1.63
C LEU A 255 11.68 -20.19 -2.56
N LEU A 256 10.37 -20.02 -2.63
CA LEU A 256 9.76 -19.03 -3.51
C LEU A 256 9.91 -17.61 -3.00
N GLN A 257 9.86 -17.40 -1.68
CA GLN A 257 10.19 -16.10 -1.12
C GLN A 257 11.62 -15.70 -1.44
N GLN A 258 12.58 -16.64 -1.33
CA GLN A 258 13.96 -16.38 -1.72
C GLN A 258 14.11 -16.14 -3.22
N ALA A 259 13.39 -16.87 -4.07
CA ALA A 259 13.39 -16.66 -5.52
C ALA A 259 12.87 -15.26 -5.89
N ALA A 260 11.72 -14.85 -5.35
CA ALA A 260 11.16 -13.50 -5.56
C ALA A 260 12.11 -12.41 -5.05
N GLN A 261 12.73 -12.61 -3.88
CA GLN A 261 13.68 -11.66 -3.31
C GLN A 261 14.94 -11.55 -4.18
N LEU A 262 15.43 -12.65 -4.74
CA LEU A 262 16.60 -12.68 -5.62
C LEU A 262 16.31 -11.88 -6.90
N GLU A 263 15.22 -12.16 -7.60
CA GLU A 263 14.85 -11.42 -8.81
C GLU A 263 14.64 -9.93 -8.53
N SER A 264 13.95 -9.59 -7.44
CA SER A 264 13.75 -8.20 -7.01
C SER A 264 15.08 -7.49 -6.75
N THR A 265 16.07 -8.21 -6.21
CA THR A 265 17.41 -7.68 -5.94
C THR A 265 18.22 -7.53 -7.22
N ILE A 266 18.10 -8.46 -8.17
CA ILE A 266 18.69 -8.35 -9.51
C ILE A 266 18.12 -7.12 -10.23
N ALA A 267 16.81 -6.90 -10.20
CA ALA A 267 16.19 -5.72 -10.82
C ALA A 267 16.69 -4.40 -10.20
N ARG A 268 16.81 -4.34 -8.86
CA ARG A 268 17.38 -3.18 -8.15
C ARG A 268 18.86 -2.97 -8.49
N LEU A 269 19.63 -4.06 -8.58
CA LEU A 269 21.04 -4.03 -8.98
C LEU A 269 21.16 -3.42 -10.37
N TYR A 270 20.37 -3.90 -11.35
CA TYR A 270 20.35 -3.38 -12.71
C TYR A 270 20.04 -1.88 -12.78
N ILE A 271 18.98 -1.42 -12.09
CA ILE A 271 18.62 0.00 -12.05
C ILE A 271 19.74 0.85 -11.42
N THR A 272 20.38 0.33 -10.37
CA THR A 272 21.47 1.03 -9.68
C THR A 272 22.72 1.10 -10.55
N TRP A 273 23.07 -0.01 -11.20
CA TRP A 273 24.16 -0.11 -12.16
C TRP A 273 23.97 0.85 -13.34
N GLN A 274 22.77 0.88 -13.93
CA GLN A 274 22.46 1.79 -15.05
C GLN A 274 22.63 3.26 -14.66
N ARG A 275 22.22 3.62 -13.44
CA ARG A 275 22.42 4.97 -12.90
C ARG A 275 23.90 5.27 -12.66
N LEU A 276 24.64 4.32 -12.11
CA LEU A 276 26.08 4.46 -11.86
C LEU A 276 26.84 4.68 -13.18
N ARG A 277 26.55 3.86 -14.20
CA ARG A 277 27.10 3.98 -15.56
C ARG A 277 26.79 5.34 -16.18
N HIS A 278 25.55 5.80 -16.08
CA HIS A 278 25.18 7.12 -16.59
C HIS A 278 25.94 8.26 -15.88
N LEU A 279 26.15 8.16 -14.56
CA LEU A 279 26.92 9.15 -13.80
C LEU A 279 28.42 9.09 -14.12
N SER A 280 28.99 7.90 -14.29
CA SER A 280 30.39 7.74 -14.69
C SER A 280 30.63 8.30 -16.09
N ASP A 281 29.73 8.03 -17.04
CA ASP A 281 29.83 8.53 -18.42
C ASP A 281 29.79 10.07 -18.46
N ARG A 282 28.86 10.68 -17.71
CA ARG A 282 28.78 12.14 -17.59
C ARG A 282 30.03 12.72 -16.94
N LEU A 283 30.48 12.14 -15.82
CA LEU A 283 31.67 12.62 -15.12
C LEU A 283 32.92 12.46 -15.98
N TYR A 284 33.03 11.37 -16.75
CA TYR A 284 34.13 11.16 -17.69
C TYR A 284 34.14 12.22 -18.80
N GLN A 285 32.97 12.56 -19.37
CA GLN A 285 32.85 13.63 -20.37
C GLN A 285 33.25 15.01 -19.83
N GLU A 286 32.93 15.29 -18.56
CA GLU A 286 33.27 16.55 -17.89
C GLU A 286 34.72 16.56 -17.36
N SER A 287 35.33 15.39 -17.18
CA SER A 287 36.69 15.23 -16.67
C SER A 287 37.73 15.45 -17.79
N GLY A 288 38.36 16.62 -17.79
CA GLY A 288 39.49 16.92 -18.67
C GLY A 288 40.84 16.45 -18.12
N ALA A 289 41.92 16.72 -18.86
CA ALA A 289 43.30 16.42 -18.45
C ALA A 289 43.75 17.11 -17.14
N SER A 290 42.98 18.09 -16.66
CA SER A 290 43.27 18.85 -15.43
C SER A 290 42.65 18.24 -14.17
N THR A 291 41.97 17.09 -14.25
CA THR A 291 41.29 16.45 -13.10
C THR A 291 41.74 15.00 -12.86
N PRO A 292 43.01 14.75 -12.47
CA PRO A 292 43.57 13.41 -12.34
C PRO A 292 42.91 12.57 -11.22
N GLN A 293 42.46 13.20 -10.14
CA GLN A 293 41.79 12.50 -9.03
C GLN A 293 40.39 12.01 -9.42
N LEU A 294 39.69 12.71 -10.33
CA LEU A 294 38.41 12.25 -10.86
C LEU A 294 38.59 11.05 -11.79
N GLN A 295 39.64 11.05 -12.60
CA GLN A 295 39.99 9.91 -13.45
C GLN A 295 40.36 8.67 -12.60
N ALA A 296 41.21 8.84 -11.57
CA ALA A 296 41.55 7.75 -10.66
C ALA A 296 40.32 7.18 -9.91
N LEU A 297 39.34 8.04 -9.56
CA LEU A 297 38.08 7.59 -8.97
C LEU A 297 37.25 6.76 -9.97
N LEU A 298 37.15 7.21 -11.23
CA LEU A 298 36.45 6.48 -12.29
C LEU A 298 37.11 5.12 -12.56
N GLU A 299 38.44 5.08 -12.64
CA GLU A 299 39.20 3.83 -12.79
C GLU A 299 38.98 2.87 -11.61
N ALA A 300 38.96 3.39 -10.37
CA ALA A 300 38.71 2.56 -9.19
C ALA A 300 37.27 2.00 -9.14
N LEU A 301 36.30 2.75 -9.66
CA LEU A 301 34.89 2.36 -9.67
C LEU A 301 34.48 1.54 -10.90
N ASP A 302 35.36 1.40 -11.90
CA ASP A 302 35.09 0.70 -13.17
C ASP A 302 34.59 -0.74 -12.95
N VAL A 303 35.10 -1.41 -11.90
CA VAL A 303 34.67 -2.75 -11.47
C VAL A 303 33.18 -2.85 -11.09
N LEU A 304 32.49 -1.72 -10.89
CA LEU A 304 31.08 -1.65 -10.47
C LEU A 304 30.14 -1.16 -11.57
N PHE A 305 30.61 -0.45 -12.60
CA PHE A 305 29.77 0.08 -13.69
C PHE A 305 30.12 -0.46 -15.08
N GLY A 306 31.22 -1.20 -15.22
CA GLY A 306 31.53 -1.95 -16.43
C GLY A 306 30.51 -3.06 -16.73
N ASP A 307 30.68 -3.73 -17.87
CA ASP A 307 29.79 -4.80 -18.33
C ASP A 307 29.89 -6.09 -17.47
N ILE A 308 31.01 -6.22 -16.73
CA ILE A 308 31.23 -7.25 -15.72
C ILE A 308 31.35 -6.56 -14.36
N VAL A 309 30.32 -6.68 -13.54
CA VAL A 309 30.34 -6.17 -12.16
C VAL A 309 31.03 -7.21 -11.28
N GLN A 310 32.08 -6.79 -10.57
CA GLN A 310 32.87 -7.67 -9.71
C GLN A 310 32.95 -7.15 -8.28
N ILE A 311 32.66 -8.04 -7.32
CA ILE A 311 32.88 -7.79 -5.90
C ILE A 311 33.44 -9.04 -5.22
N ASP A 312 34.32 -8.84 -4.24
CA ASP A 312 34.81 -9.92 -3.39
C ASP A 312 33.98 -9.98 -2.10
N LEU A 313 33.33 -11.11 -1.87
CA LEU A 313 32.49 -11.37 -0.70
C LEU A 313 33.05 -12.56 0.07
N ALA A 314 33.53 -12.31 1.30
CA ALA A 314 34.01 -13.35 2.21
C ALA A 314 35.02 -14.35 1.60
N GLY A 315 35.90 -13.89 0.71
CA GLY A 315 36.91 -14.71 0.04
C GLY A 315 36.44 -15.39 -1.25
N GLN A 316 35.23 -15.10 -1.72
CA GLN A 316 34.72 -15.52 -3.03
C GLN A 316 34.53 -14.30 -3.94
N THR A 317 35.07 -14.36 -5.15
CA THR A 317 34.85 -13.34 -6.18
C THR A 317 33.52 -13.61 -6.87
N VAL A 318 32.55 -12.71 -6.73
CA VAL A 318 31.27 -12.77 -7.44
C VAL A 318 31.37 -11.88 -8.67
N LYS A 319 31.10 -12.46 -9.84
CA LYS A 319 31.06 -11.76 -11.13
C LYS A 319 29.65 -11.81 -11.69
N VAL A 320 29.09 -10.66 -11.99
CA VAL A 320 27.77 -10.51 -12.63
C VAL A 320 27.99 -9.96 -14.03
N HIS A 321 27.61 -10.74 -15.03
CA HIS A 321 27.65 -10.33 -16.43
C HIS A 321 26.29 -9.75 -16.82
N ILE A 322 26.28 -8.55 -17.39
CA ILE A 322 25.07 -7.89 -17.86
C ILE A 322 25.08 -7.94 -19.39
N PHE A 323 24.20 -8.76 -19.96
CA PHE A 323 24.08 -8.90 -21.41
C PHE A 323 23.02 -7.94 -21.95
N SER A 324 23.32 -7.32 -23.10
CA SER A 324 22.32 -6.60 -23.88
C SER A 324 21.60 -7.57 -24.81
N GLU A 325 20.30 -7.37 -25.02
CA GLU A 325 19.44 -8.24 -25.82
C GLU A 325 20.05 -8.43 -27.24
N GLY A 326 20.58 -9.63 -27.53
CA GLY A 326 21.24 -9.96 -28.81
C GLY A 326 22.62 -10.60 -28.71
N GLU A 327 23.28 -10.57 -27.55
CA GLU A 327 24.52 -11.32 -27.34
C GLU A 327 24.23 -12.74 -26.81
N PRO A 328 24.79 -13.79 -27.44
CA PRO A 328 24.63 -15.14 -26.93
C PRO A 328 25.31 -15.25 -25.56
N PRO A 329 24.70 -15.95 -24.58
CA PRO A 329 25.38 -16.23 -23.32
C PRO A 329 26.67 -17.01 -23.62
N PRO A 330 27.78 -16.74 -22.90
CA PRO A 330 29.03 -17.45 -23.10
C PRO A 330 28.81 -18.94 -22.86
N GLU A 331 29.32 -19.78 -23.78
CA GLU A 331 29.42 -21.21 -23.55
C GLU A 331 30.37 -21.44 -22.37
N PHE A 332 29.86 -22.07 -21.30
CA PHE A 332 30.64 -22.45 -20.11
C PHE A 332 31.28 -23.82 -20.28
#